data_AF-A0A951EUF1-F1
#
_entry.id   AF-A0A951EUF1-F1
#
_cell.length_a   1.000
_cell.length_b   1.000
_cell.length_c   1.000
_cell.angle_alpha   90.00
_cell.angle_beta   90.00
_cell.angle_gamma   90.00
#
_symmetry.space_group_name_H-M   'P 1'
#
loop_
_entity.id
_entity.type
_entity.pdbx_description
1 polymer ?
#
loop_
_entity_poly.entity_id
_entity_poly.type
_entity_poly.pdbx_seq_one_letter_code
_entity_poly.pdbx_strand_id
1 'polypeptide(L)'
;MKPIRTGSVILGAFAAAALIHLTLVLPTRAQQAKQAPASKYVSPPGFITGTVTGDHGPEAGVWVIAETTELATRMIKTVVTDDQGRYLLPELPAVNYQVFVRGYGITDSARVNAKPSSTPVNFKVTDAKNPQEAAKVYPADYWLSMLAPPAKNLFPGTGEKSDTNPNGNGLGARMLDQDHWIDQAKKGCNFCHQLGNALTRDVQHVFAA
;
A
#
# COMPACT_ATOMS: atom_id res chain seq x y z
N MET A 1 55.92 13.16 -43.79
CA MET A 1 56.92 14.24 -43.76
C MET A 1 56.94 14.86 -42.36
N LYS A 2 58.12 14.89 -41.74
CA LYS A 2 58.46 15.58 -40.47
C LYS A 2 58.69 17.09 -40.76
N PRO A 3 58.57 17.98 -39.75
CA PRO A 3 59.70 18.32 -38.86
C PRO A 3 59.26 18.45 -37.37
N ILE A 4 59.92 17.90 -36.35
CA ILE A 4 61.19 18.26 -35.64
C ILE A 4 61.37 19.76 -35.32
N ARG A 5 61.34 20.09 -34.01
CA ARG A 5 62.19 21.09 -33.28
C ARG A 5 62.09 20.78 -31.76
N THR A 6 63.03 20.06 -31.12
CA THR A 6 64.24 20.51 -30.35
C THR A 6 64.06 21.75 -29.46
N GLY A 7 63.99 21.58 -28.13
CA GLY A 7 65.03 21.99 -27.13
C GLY A 7 64.48 23.17 -26.30
N SER A 8 64.68 23.38 -24.99
CA SER A 8 65.76 23.02 -24.07
C SER A 8 65.27 23.10 -22.61
N VAL A 9 65.99 22.40 -21.72
CA VAL A 9 65.90 22.43 -20.26
C VAL A 9 66.49 23.74 -19.71
N ILE A 10 65.83 24.37 -18.73
CA ILE A 10 66.47 25.31 -17.79
C ILE A 10 66.09 24.92 -16.36
N LEU A 11 67.14 24.68 -15.57
CA LEU A 11 67.18 24.43 -14.14
C LEU A 11 67.11 25.78 -13.40
N GLY A 12 66.31 25.91 -12.33
CA GLY A 12 66.18 27.17 -11.58
C GLY A 12 65.54 27.04 -10.19
N ALA A 13 66.35 26.58 -9.24
CA ALA A 13 66.39 26.83 -7.79
C ALA A 13 65.31 27.70 -7.07
N PHE A 14 64.77 27.10 -6.00
CA PHE A 14 64.47 27.62 -4.64
C PHE A 14 63.68 28.93 -4.43
N ALA A 15 62.51 28.81 -3.77
CA ALA A 15 62.18 29.58 -2.56
C ALA A 15 61.06 28.90 -1.77
N ALA A 16 61.33 28.64 -0.49
CA ALA A 16 60.43 28.02 0.46
C ALA A 16 59.39 29.03 1.00
N ALA A 17 58.15 28.58 1.13
CA ALA A 17 57.17 29.14 2.07
C ALA A 17 56.25 28.00 2.53
N ALA A 18 56.62 27.35 3.65
CA ALA A 18 55.76 26.36 4.29
C ALA A 18 54.63 27.10 5.04
N LEU A 19 53.44 27.18 4.43
CA LEU A 19 52.21 27.52 5.14
C LEU A 19 51.72 26.26 5.87
N ILE A 20 51.85 26.26 7.19
CA ILE A 20 51.22 25.27 8.07
C ILE A 20 49.73 25.61 8.14
N HIS A 21 48.91 24.94 7.33
CA HIS A 21 47.45 24.96 7.49
C HIS A 21 47.04 24.03 8.63
N LEU A 22 46.69 24.61 9.78
CA LEU A 22 46.04 23.89 10.86
C LEU A 22 44.55 23.68 10.50
N THR A 23 44.23 22.56 9.85
CA THR A 23 42.84 22.15 9.60
C THR A 23 42.23 21.59 10.88
N LEU A 24 41.31 22.33 11.49
CA LEU A 24 40.47 21.88 12.59
C LEU A 24 39.49 20.81 12.07
N VAL A 25 39.80 19.53 12.28
CA VAL A 25 38.88 18.42 11.96
C VAL A 25 37.82 18.34 13.05
N LEU A 26 36.66 18.95 12.82
CA LEU A 26 35.48 18.72 13.64
C LEU A 26 35.02 17.27 13.40
N PRO A 27 34.92 16.41 14.44
CA PRO A 27 34.37 15.08 14.24
C PRO A 27 32.89 15.23 13.90
N THR A 28 32.55 15.08 12.61
CA THR A 28 31.17 14.81 12.23
C THR A 28 30.75 13.53 12.93
N ARG A 29 29.83 13.65 13.88
CA ARG A 29 29.09 12.54 14.48
C ARG A 29 28.17 11.96 13.40
N ALA A 30 28.76 11.46 12.32
CA ALA A 30 28.10 10.62 11.36
C ALA A 30 27.61 9.42 12.16
N GLN A 31 26.29 9.33 12.26
CA GLN A 31 25.58 8.30 12.98
C GLN A 31 26.17 6.94 12.58
N GLN A 32 26.88 6.29 13.51
CA GLN A 32 26.91 4.84 13.51
C GLN A 32 25.47 4.39 13.76
N ALA A 33 24.69 4.32 12.68
CA ALA A 33 23.48 3.52 12.67
C ALA A 33 23.96 2.10 13.00
N LYS A 34 23.67 1.63 14.21
CA LYS A 34 23.84 0.23 14.54
C LYS A 34 23.04 -0.55 13.51
N GLN A 35 23.72 -1.27 12.63
CA GLN A 35 23.07 -2.19 11.71
C GLN A 35 22.17 -3.10 12.55
N ALA A 36 20.86 -3.02 12.32
CA ALA A 36 19.93 -3.95 12.93
C ALA A 36 20.41 -5.38 12.59
N PRO A 37 20.36 -6.32 13.55
CA PRO A 37 20.77 -7.69 13.29
C PRO A 37 20.00 -8.22 12.07
N ALA A 38 20.73 -8.82 11.13
CA ALA A 38 20.13 -9.41 9.95
C ALA A 38 19.07 -10.42 10.38
N SER A 39 17.86 -10.27 9.84
CA SER A 39 16.77 -11.22 10.00
C SER A 39 17.27 -12.63 9.64
N LYS A 40 17.07 -13.60 10.55
CA LYS A 40 17.30 -15.04 10.27
C LYS A 40 16.18 -15.67 9.44
N TYR A 41 15.13 -14.91 9.10
CA TYR A 41 14.05 -15.39 8.27
C TYR A 41 14.56 -15.58 6.83
N VAL A 42 14.56 -16.83 6.38
CA VAL A 42 14.74 -17.17 4.97
C VAL A 42 13.36 -17.26 4.36
N SER A 43 13.04 -16.34 3.45
CA SER A 43 11.78 -16.38 2.71
C SER A 43 11.66 -17.71 1.97
N PRO A 44 10.50 -18.39 2.03
CA PRO A 44 10.26 -19.55 1.19
C PRO A 44 10.49 -19.22 -0.29
N PRO A 45 10.98 -20.15 -1.12
CA PRO A 45 11.23 -19.86 -2.53
C PRO A 45 9.96 -19.98 -3.39
N GLY A 46 8.88 -20.56 -2.86
CA GLY A 46 7.69 -20.89 -3.63
C GLY A 46 6.98 -19.65 -4.15
N PHE A 47 6.43 -19.75 -5.35
CA PHE A 47 5.62 -18.69 -5.96
C PHE A 47 4.44 -19.26 -6.74
N ILE A 48 3.42 -18.42 -6.94
CA ILE A 48 2.34 -18.65 -7.90
C ILE A 48 2.31 -17.43 -8.83
N THR A 49 2.28 -17.68 -10.13
CA THR A 49 2.17 -16.61 -11.15
C THR A 49 0.92 -16.84 -11.99
N GLY A 50 0.57 -15.83 -12.76
CA GLY A 50 -0.54 -15.93 -13.70
C GLY A 50 -0.92 -14.60 -14.28
N THR A 51 -2.08 -14.62 -14.93
CA THR A 51 -2.71 -13.44 -15.51
C THR A 51 -4.18 -13.36 -15.10
N VAL A 52 -4.69 -12.14 -15.02
CA VAL A 52 -6.11 -11.86 -14.92
C VAL A 52 -6.55 -11.15 -16.19
N THR A 53 -7.60 -11.68 -16.83
CA THR A 53 -8.21 -11.10 -18.02
C THR A 53 -9.70 -10.94 -17.82
N GLY A 54 -10.24 -9.80 -18.21
CA GLY A 54 -11.68 -9.52 -18.28
C GLY A 54 -12.17 -9.55 -19.72
N ASP A 55 -13.37 -9.02 -19.92
CA ASP A 55 -14.03 -8.98 -21.23
C ASP A 55 -13.33 -8.02 -22.21
N HIS A 56 -12.55 -7.07 -21.70
CA HIS A 56 -11.87 -6.03 -22.48
C HIS A 56 -10.36 -6.24 -22.61
N GLY A 57 -9.81 -7.36 -22.11
CA GLY A 57 -8.39 -7.68 -22.17
C GLY A 57 -7.77 -7.90 -20.78
N PRO A 58 -6.47 -7.61 -20.61
CA PRO A 58 -5.80 -7.76 -19.31
C PRO A 58 -6.35 -6.79 -18.26
N GLU A 59 -6.52 -7.28 -17.02
CA GLU A 59 -7.09 -6.50 -15.92
C GLU A 59 -6.03 -6.05 -14.94
N ALA A 60 -5.76 -4.75 -14.91
CA ALA A 60 -4.83 -4.11 -14.00
C ALA A 60 -5.48 -3.83 -12.64
N GLY A 61 -4.69 -3.76 -11.57
CA GLY A 61 -5.20 -3.35 -10.27
C GLY A 61 -6.07 -4.40 -9.55
N VAL A 62 -6.12 -5.64 -10.04
CA VAL A 62 -6.89 -6.73 -9.44
C VAL A 62 -6.12 -7.34 -8.29
N TRP A 63 -6.77 -7.48 -7.13
CA TRP A 63 -6.22 -8.21 -6.01
C TRP A 63 -6.25 -9.71 -6.26
N VAL A 64 -5.07 -10.33 -6.29
CA VAL A 64 -4.92 -11.79 -6.33
C VAL A 64 -4.56 -12.28 -4.94
N ILE A 65 -5.42 -13.12 -4.38
CA ILE A 65 -5.41 -13.49 -2.97
C ILE A 65 -5.17 -14.99 -2.87
N ALA A 66 -4.14 -15.38 -2.12
CA ALA A 66 -3.87 -16.77 -1.74
C ALA A 66 -4.11 -16.94 -0.23
N GLU A 67 -4.98 -17.88 0.13
CA GLU A 67 -5.29 -18.22 1.52
C GLU A 67 -4.95 -19.68 1.82
N THR A 68 -4.37 -19.95 2.99
CA THR A 68 -4.16 -21.31 3.49
C THR A 68 -4.35 -21.39 5.00
N THR A 69 -4.84 -22.54 5.45
CA THR A 69 -4.96 -22.93 6.86
C THR A 69 -4.09 -24.14 7.21
N GLU A 70 -3.24 -24.61 6.28
CA GLU A 70 -2.35 -25.77 6.49
C GLU A 70 -1.10 -25.44 7.33
N LEU A 71 -0.90 -24.16 7.64
CA LEU A 71 0.19 -23.67 8.49
C LEU A 71 -0.28 -23.47 9.93
N ALA A 72 0.66 -23.37 10.87
CA ALA A 72 0.35 -23.12 12.29
C ALA A 72 -0.42 -21.81 12.54
N THR A 73 -0.35 -20.87 11.59
CA THR A 73 -1.17 -19.65 11.57
C THR A 73 -1.77 -19.52 10.18
N ARG A 74 -3.06 -19.15 10.09
CA ARG A 74 -3.70 -18.86 8.79
C ARG A 74 -2.87 -17.82 8.05
N MET A 75 -2.50 -18.14 6.82
CA MET A 75 -1.77 -17.23 5.95
C MET A 75 -2.72 -16.72 4.86
N ILE A 76 -2.74 -15.40 4.69
CA ILE A 76 -3.42 -14.71 3.60
C ILE A 76 -2.37 -13.80 2.95
N LYS A 77 -2.13 -13.97 1.66
CA LYS A 77 -1.21 -13.12 0.90
C LYS A 77 -1.93 -12.54 -0.31
N THR A 78 -1.82 -11.23 -0.48
CA THR A 78 -2.46 -10.49 -1.56
C THR A 78 -1.42 -9.73 -2.35
N VAL A 79 -1.52 -9.79 -3.67
CA VAL A 79 -0.76 -8.96 -4.61
C VAL A 79 -1.73 -8.28 -5.57
N VAL A 80 -1.23 -7.33 -6.35
CA VAL A 80 -2.02 -6.59 -7.33
C VAL A 80 -1.46 -6.86 -8.72
N THR A 81 -2.32 -7.05 -9.71
CA THR A 81 -1.91 -7.22 -11.11
C THR A 81 -1.30 -5.94 -11.69
N ASP A 82 -0.32 -6.09 -12.58
CA ASP A 82 0.24 -4.99 -13.36
C ASP A 82 -0.68 -4.56 -14.52
N ASP A 83 -0.24 -3.57 -15.31
CA ASP A 83 -0.96 -3.05 -16.48
C ASP A 83 -1.22 -4.09 -17.59
N GLN A 84 -0.55 -5.25 -17.52
CA GLN A 84 -0.73 -6.38 -18.44
C GLN A 84 -1.48 -7.53 -17.76
N GLY A 85 -2.15 -7.27 -16.64
CA GLY A 85 -2.90 -8.25 -15.88
C GLY A 85 -2.05 -9.33 -15.21
N ARG A 86 -0.73 -9.21 -15.20
CA ARG A 86 0.18 -10.23 -14.68
C ARG A 86 0.34 -10.08 -13.17
N TYR A 87 0.50 -11.19 -12.48
CA TYR A 87 0.79 -11.19 -11.05
C TYR A 87 1.82 -12.24 -10.68
N LEU A 88 2.45 -12.02 -9.53
CA LEU A 88 3.35 -12.95 -8.87
C LEU A 88 3.08 -12.89 -7.38
N LEU A 89 2.64 -14.01 -6.79
CA LEU A 89 2.57 -14.23 -5.35
C LEU A 89 3.89 -14.88 -4.91
N PRO A 90 4.82 -14.15 -4.28
CA PRO A 90 6.12 -14.70 -3.91
C PRO A 90 6.08 -15.34 -2.52
N GLU A 91 7.17 -16.00 -2.13
CA GLU A 91 7.45 -16.43 -0.75
C GLU A 91 6.37 -17.31 -0.11
N LEU A 92 5.84 -18.23 -0.89
CA LEU A 92 4.81 -19.17 -0.45
C LEU A 92 5.45 -20.46 0.06
N PRO A 93 5.20 -20.85 1.32
CA PRO A 93 5.44 -22.21 1.80
C PRO A 93 4.80 -23.27 0.89
N ALA A 94 5.39 -24.47 0.84
CA ALA A 94 4.93 -25.56 -0.04
C ALA A 94 3.69 -26.31 0.51
N VAL A 95 2.58 -25.59 0.64
CA VAL A 95 1.25 -26.07 1.09
C VAL A 95 0.18 -25.80 0.03
N ASN A 96 -1.04 -26.30 0.21
CA ASN A 96 -2.16 -25.90 -0.64
C ASN A 96 -2.69 -24.51 -0.29
N TYR A 97 -3.09 -23.78 -1.32
CA TYR A 97 -3.76 -22.49 -1.22
C TYR A 97 -5.08 -22.52 -1.97
N GLN A 98 -6.06 -21.80 -1.43
CA GLN A 98 -7.20 -21.32 -2.19
C GLN A 98 -6.84 -19.96 -2.77
N VAL A 99 -6.73 -19.89 -4.11
CA VAL A 99 -6.38 -18.67 -4.84
C VAL A 99 -7.62 -18.13 -5.55
N PHE A 100 -7.87 -16.84 -5.44
CA PHE A 100 -8.99 -16.17 -6.09
C PHE A 100 -8.64 -14.70 -6.33
N VAL A 101 -9.45 -14.06 -7.18
CA VAL A 101 -9.27 -12.66 -7.51
C VAL A 101 -10.51 -11.85 -7.18
N ARG A 102 -10.26 -10.59 -6.83
CA ARG A 102 -11.25 -9.56 -6.53
C ARG A 102 -10.73 -8.24 -7.08
N GLY A 103 -11.60 -7.36 -7.52
CA GLY A 103 -11.20 -6.06 -8.05
C GLY A 103 -12.31 -5.04 -8.05
N TYR A 104 -11.96 -3.78 -8.35
CA TYR A 104 -12.95 -2.75 -8.62
C TYR A 104 -13.68 -3.04 -9.93
N GLY A 105 -14.99 -2.81 -9.98
CA GLY A 105 -15.79 -2.98 -11.19
C GLY A 105 -16.10 -4.42 -11.62
N ILE A 106 -15.45 -5.44 -11.02
CA ILE A 106 -15.61 -6.86 -11.39
C ILE A 106 -16.25 -7.69 -10.27
N THR A 107 -16.80 -8.84 -10.62
CA THR A 107 -17.24 -9.84 -9.64
C THR A 107 -16.05 -10.70 -9.16
N ASP A 108 -16.10 -11.15 -7.90
CA ASP A 108 -15.13 -12.12 -7.36
C ASP A 108 -15.08 -13.39 -8.24
N SER A 109 -13.87 -13.93 -8.44
CA SER A 109 -13.72 -15.21 -9.11
C SER A 109 -14.10 -16.39 -8.21
N ALA A 110 -14.33 -17.54 -8.83
CA ALA A 110 -14.26 -18.80 -8.10
C ALA A 110 -12.87 -18.99 -7.48
N ARG A 111 -12.82 -19.69 -6.34
CA ARG A 111 -11.57 -20.12 -5.71
C ARG A 111 -10.99 -21.33 -6.43
N VAL A 112 -9.69 -21.31 -6.67
CA VAL A 112 -8.93 -22.38 -7.32
C VAL A 112 -7.90 -22.92 -6.33
N ASN A 113 -7.85 -24.24 -6.19
CA ASN A 113 -6.78 -24.90 -5.44
C ASN A 113 -5.46 -24.80 -6.22
N ALA A 114 -4.43 -24.28 -5.59
CA ALA A 114 -3.10 -24.20 -6.18
C ALA A 114 -2.00 -24.47 -5.15
N LYS A 115 -0.85 -24.96 -5.63
CA LYS A 115 0.39 -25.04 -4.88
C LYS A 115 1.46 -24.19 -5.57
N PRO A 116 2.49 -23.72 -4.85
CA PRO A 116 3.63 -23.07 -5.48
C PRO A 116 4.24 -23.97 -6.57
N SER A 117 4.28 -23.48 -7.81
CA SER A 117 4.77 -24.24 -8.97
C SER A 117 5.12 -23.30 -10.13
N SER A 118 5.78 -23.83 -11.16
CA SER A 118 6.04 -23.12 -12.41
C SER A 118 4.82 -23.01 -13.34
N THR A 119 3.73 -23.73 -13.04
CA THR A 119 2.51 -23.68 -13.84
C THR A 119 1.70 -22.42 -13.49
N PRO A 120 1.39 -21.55 -14.46
CA PRO A 120 0.58 -20.36 -14.20
C PRO A 120 -0.86 -20.71 -13.83
N VAL A 121 -1.44 -19.92 -12.93
CA VAL A 121 -2.87 -19.95 -12.60
C VAL A 121 -3.52 -18.72 -13.22
N ASN A 122 -4.32 -18.90 -14.27
CA ASN A 122 -4.95 -17.77 -14.95
C ASN A 122 -6.40 -17.61 -14.50
N PHE A 123 -6.82 -16.36 -14.31
CA PHE A 123 -8.20 -16.02 -13.96
C PHE A 123 -8.88 -15.28 -15.10
N LYS A 124 -10.13 -15.65 -15.35
CA LYS A 124 -11.07 -14.86 -16.12
C LYS A 124 -12.07 -14.22 -15.17
N VAL A 125 -12.24 -12.91 -15.29
CA VAL A 125 -13.19 -12.13 -14.49
C VAL A 125 -14.24 -11.55 -15.41
N THR A 126 -15.38 -11.22 -14.82
CA THR A 126 -16.50 -10.59 -15.50
C THR A 126 -16.83 -9.29 -14.82
N ASP A 127 -17.24 -8.30 -15.61
CA ASP A 127 -17.72 -7.04 -15.08
C ASP A 127 -18.93 -7.27 -14.17
N ALA A 128 -19.00 -6.51 -13.09
CA ALA A 128 -20.18 -6.47 -12.25
C ALA A 128 -21.36 -5.89 -13.06
N LYS A 129 -22.56 -6.45 -12.88
CA LYS A 129 -23.74 -6.08 -13.68
C LYS A 129 -24.20 -4.65 -13.42
N ASN A 130 -23.87 -4.11 -12.25
CA ASN A 130 -24.21 -2.75 -11.84
C ASN A 130 -23.29 -2.28 -10.68
N PRO A 131 -23.27 -0.96 -10.39
CA PRO A 131 -22.46 -0.42 -9.29
C PRO A 131 -22.77 -1.03 -7.91
N GLN A 132 -24.02 -1.44 -7.66
CA GLN A 132 -24.41 -2.05 -6.40
C GLN A 132 -23.77 -3.42 -6.20
N GLU A 133 -23.70 -4.24 -7.26
CA GLU A 133 -23.01 -5.52 -7.25
C GLU A 133 -21.49 -5.34 -7.07
N ALA A 134 -20.87 -4.42 -7.82
CA ALA A 134 -19.45 -4.12 -7.69
C ALA A 134 -19.11 -3.69 -6.25
N ALA A 135 -19.93 -2.81 -5.68
CA ALA A 135 -19.71 -2.27 -4.36
C ALA A 135 -19.74 -3.33 -3.24
N LYS A 136 -20.30 -4.53 -3.45
CA LYS A 136 -20.35 -5.60 -2.42
C LYS A 136 -18.97 -6.07 -1.98
N VAL A 137 -17.98 -6.00 -2.87
CA VAL A 137 -16.63 -6.54 -2.62
C VAL A 137 -15.58 -5.47 -2.32
N TYR A 138 -15.94 -4.18 -2.42
CA TYR A 138 -14.99 -3.08 -2.22
C TYR A 138 -14.47 -3.03 -0.78
N PRO A 139 -13.14 -2.84 -0.59
CA PRO A 139 -12.56 -2.66 0.74
C PRO A 139 -13.01 -1.33 1.37
N ALA A 140 -12.88 -1.21 2.69
CA ALA A 140 -13.17 0.02 3.44
C ALA A 140 -12.49 1.24 2.84
N ASP A 141 -11.24 1.06 2.39
CA ASP A 141 -10.39 2.11 1.84
C ASP A 141 -11.02 2.81 0.64
N TYR A 142 -11.86 2.12 -0.14
CA TYR A 142 -12.62 2.75 -1.23
C TYR A 142 -13.61 3.79 -0.70
N TRP A 143 -14.33 3.46 0.38
CA TRP A 143 -15.31 4.38 0.96
C TRP A 143 -14.62 5.55 1.66
N LEU A 144 -13.48 5.29 2.30
CA LEU A 144 -12.63 6.33 2.88
C LEU A 144 -12.02 7.25 1.83
N SER A 145 -11.68 6.75 0.63
CA SER A 145 -11.11 7.58 -0.44
C SER A 145 -12.13 8.53 -1.07
N MET A 146 -13.42 8.22 -0.97
CA MET A 146 -14.51 9.11 -1.40
C MET A 146 -14.89 10.17 -0.35
N LEU A 147 -14.41 10.03 0.89
CA LEU A 147 -14.77 10.92 1.99
C LEU A 147 -13.83 12.13 2.03
N ALA A 148 -14.38 13.32 1.83
CA ALA A 148 -13.67 14.57 2.06
C ALA A 148 -13.69 14.92 3.56
N PRO A 149 -12.54 15.12 4.21
CA PRO A 149 -12.51 15.65 5.57
C PRO A 149 -13.19 17.03 5.63
N PRO A 150 -13.91 17.37 6.72
CA PRO A 150 -14.48 18.70 6.90
C PRO A 150 -13.39 19.77 6.81
N ALA A 151 -13.69 20.93 6.23
CA ALA A 151 -12.72 22.01 6.10
C ALA A 151 -12.19 22.48 7.47
N LYS A 152 -10.92 22.88 7.53
CA LYS A 152 -10.25 23.27 8.79
C LYS A 152 -10.94 24.41 9.54
N ASN A 153 -11.64 25.30 8.82
CA ASN A 153 -12.39 26.41 9.41
C ASN A 153 -13.71 26.00 10.07
N LEU A 154 -14.10 24.72 10.01
CA LEU A 154 -15.26 24.19 10.72
C LEU A 154 -14.91 23.73 12.15
N PHE A 155 -13.65 23.85 12.57
CA PHE A 155 -13.19 23.42 13.89
C PHE A 155 -12.85 24.64 14.77
N PRO A 156 -13.14 24.60 16.09
CA PRO A 156 -13.88 23.54 16.78
C PRO A 156 -15.34 23.47 16.32
N GLY A 157 -15.93 22.28 16.38
CA GLY A 157 -17.34 22.07 16.03
C GLY A 157 -18.27 22.91 16.90
N THR A 158 -19.40 23.37 16.34
CA THR A 158 -20.37 24.21 17.06
C THR A 158 -21.68 23.47 17.36
N GLY A 159 -21.70 22.16 17.17
CA GLY A 159 -22.86 21.28 17.38
C GLY A 159 -23.70 21.08 16.11
N GLU A 160 -24.67 20.18 16.23
CA GLU A 160 -25.70 19.99 15.20
C GLU A 160 -26.55 21.27 15.08
N LYS A 161 -26.99 21.56 13.85
CA LYS A 161 -27.91 22.66 13.60
C LYS A 161 -29.32 22.26 14.03
N SER A 162 -29.91 23.01 14.95
CA SER A 162 -31.25 22.75 15.49
C SER A 162 -31.97 24.06 15.85
N ASP A 163 -33.23 23.98 16.26
CA ASP A 163 -34.01 25.13 16.72
C ASP A 163 -33.35 25.85 17.91
N THR A 164 -32.65 25.10 18.77
CA THR A 164 -31.92 25.63 19.94
C THR A 164 -30.45 25.97 19.63
N ASN A 165 -29.95 25.59 18.45
CA ASN A 165 -28.62 25.92 17.97
C ASN A 165 -28.64 26.26 16.46
N PRO A 166 -29.21 27.42 16.09
CA PRO A 166 -29.39 27.78 14.68
C PRO A 166 -28.07 27.98 13.93
N ASN A 167 -26.96 28.18 14.66
CA ASN A 167 -25.61 28.42 14.11
C ASN A 167 -24.70 27.17 14.21
N GLY A 168 -25.26 25.99 14.49
CA GLY A 168 -24.52 24.73 14.48
C GLY A 168 -23.95 24.43 13.08
N ASN A 169 -22.67 24.05 13.03
CA ASN A 169 -21.97 23.73 11.78
C ASN A 169 -21.99 22.23 11.43
N GLY A 170 -22.74 21.43 12.21
CA GLY A 170 -22.90 19.98 12.01
C GLY A 170 -21.80 19.13 12.63
N LEU A 171 -20.69 19.73 13.10
CA LEU A 171 -19.67 19.02 13.87
C LEU A 171 -19.98 19.11 15.35
N GLY A 172 -19.94 17.98 16.07
CA GLY A 172 -20.18 17.95 17.51
C GLY A 172 -19.26 18.91 18.26
N ALA A 173 -19.74 19.56 19.32
CA ALA A 173 -18.99 20.57 20.07
C ALA A 173 -17.67 20.06 20.70
N ARG A 174 -17.48 18.73 20.76
CA ARG A 174 -16.25 18.08 21.23
C ARG A 174 -15.25 17.77 20.10
N MET A 175 -15.60 18.08 18.86
CA MET A 175 -14.74 17.88 17.71
C MET A 175 -13.83 19.10 17.56
N LEU A 176 -12.69 19.06 18.23
CA LEU A 176 -11.83 20.24 18.43
C LEU A 176 -11.02 20.63 17.20
N ASP A 177 -10.59 19.65 16.40
CA ASP A 177 -9.75 19.86 15.22
C ASP A 177 -9.97 18.76 14.17
N GLN A 178 -9.39 18.97 12.98
CA GLN A 178 -9.52 18.08 11.84
C GLN A 178 -8.80 16.73 12.05
N ASP A 179 -7.70 16.72 12.81
CA ASP A 179 -6.94 15.50 13.08
C ASP A 179 -7.72 14.57 14.01
N HIS A 180 -8.40 15.12 15.03
CA HIS A 180 -9.34 14.40 15.88
C HIS A 180 -10.48 13.81 15.06
N TRP A 181 -11.02 14.55 14.07
CA TRP A 181 -12.03 14.00 13.17
C TRP A 181 -11.49 12.83 12.34
N ILE A 182 -10.28 12.95 11.78
CA ILE A 182 -9.63 11.88 11.01
C ILE A 182 -9.37 10.65 11.90
N ASP A 183 -8.92 10.86 13.13
CA ASP A 183 -8.68 9.79 14.09
C ASP A 183 -9.98 9.06 14.47
N GLN A 184 -11.06 9.77 14.78
CA GLN A 184 -12.36 9.17 15.04
C GLN A 184 -12.90 8.42 13.82
N ALA A 185 -12.75 8.99 12.63
CA ALA A 185 -13.18 8.37 11.39
C ALA A 185 -12.41 7.08 11.07
N LYS A 186 -11.10 7.01 11.36
CA LYS A 186 -10.26 5.84 11.02
C LYS A 186 -10.13 4.82 12.15
N LYS A 187 -9.96 5.28 13.39
CA LYS A 187 -9.62 4.45 14.56
C LYS A 187 -10.76 4.28 15.57
N GLY A 188 -11.81 5.08 15.46
CA GLY A 188 -13.02 4.92 16.29
C GLY A 188 -13.81 3.68 15.88
N CYS A 189 -15.11 3.84 15.66
CA CYS A 189 -15.98 2.73 15.28
C CYS A 189 -15.49 1.99 14.02
N ASN A 190 -14.90 2.69 13.05
CA ASN A 190 -14.43 2.10 11.80
C ASN A 190 -13.23 1.16 11.95
N PHE A 191 -12.54 1.16 13.10
CA PHE A 191 -11.49 0.18 13.37
C PHE A 191 -12.05 -1.25 13.48
N CYS A 192 -13.23 -1.39 14.09
CA CYS A 192 -13.92 -2.68 14.26
C CYS A 192 -15.06 -2.87 13.24
N HIS A 193 -15.78 -1.79 12.92
CA HIS A 193 -16.93 -1.77 12.03
C HIS A 193 -16.54 -1.16 10.70
N GLN A 194 -15.89 -1.96 9.86
CA GLN A 194 -15.40 -1.53 8.55
C GLN A 194 -16.47 -0.74 7.78
N LEU A 195 -16.14 0.50 7.40
CA LEU A 195 -17.01 1.35 6.60
C LEU A 195 -17.39 0.66 5.28
N GLY A 196 -18.69 0.62 5.00
CA GLY A 196 -19.20 0.16 3.72
C GLY A 196 -18.97 -1.32 3.47
N ASN A 197 -18.80 -2.16 4.50
CA ASN A 197 -19.02 -3.61 4.33
C ASN A 197 -20.54 -3.91 4.27
N ALA A 198 -20.95 -5.16 4.03
CA ALA A 198 -22.38 -5.50 3.99
C ALA A 198 -23.09 -5.24 5.33
N LEU A 199 -22.43 -5.60 6.44
CA LEU A 199 -22.95 -5.48 7.80
C LEU A 199 -23.19 -4.02 8.26
N THR A 200 -22.56 -3.05 7.61
CA THR A 200 -22.75 -1.61 7.88
C THR A 200 -23.66 -0.93 6.85
N ARG A 201 -24.07 -1.64 5.78
CA ARG A 201 -24.94 -1.11 4.72
C ARG A 201 -26.39 -1.58 4.84
N ASP A 202 -26.62 -2.74 5.44
CA ASP A 202 -27.95 -3.27 5.69
C ASP A 202 -28.07 -3.92 7.07
N VAL A 203 -29.30 -4.17 7.48
CA VAL A 203 -29.68 -4.81 8.75
C VAL A 203 -30.25 -6.22 8.55
N GLN A 204 -30.15 -6.80 7.36
CA GLN A 204 -30.76 -8.11 7.07
C GLN A 204 -30.17 -9.22 7.94
N HIS A 205 -28.86 -9.15 8.18
CA HIS A 205 -28.14 -10.07 9.06
C HIS A 205 -28.65 -10.05 10.52
N VAL A 206 -29.20 -8.93 11.00
CA VAL A 206 -29.77 -8.80 12.35
C VAL A 206 -31.08 -9.57 12.46
N PHE A 207 -31.88 -9.59 11.40
CA PHE A 207 -33.18 -10.25 11.38
C PHE A 207 -33.13 -11.71 10.93
N ALA A 208 -31.98 -12.18 10.44
CA ALA A 208 -31.76 -13.55 10.02
C ALA A 208 -31.20 -14.47 11.12
N ALA A 209 -30.89 -13.90 12.30
CA ALA A 209 -30.29 -14.58 13.44
C ALA A 209 -31.33 -15.17 14.42
#